data_AF-A0A015W6S0-F1
#
_entry.id   AF-A0A015W6S0-F1
#
_cell.length_a   1.000
_cell.length_b   1.000
_cell.length_c   1.000
_cell.angle_alpha   90.00
_cell.angle_beta   90.00
_cell.angle_gamma   90.00
#
_symmetry.space_group_name_H-M   'P 1'
#
loop_
_entity.id
_entity.type
_entity.pdbx_description
1 polymer ?
#
loop_
_entity_poly.entity_id
_entity_poly.type
_entity_poly.pdbx_seq_one_letter_code
_entity_poly.pdbx_strand_id
1 'polypeptide(L)' 'MTFREFMLENGYELQTTFWNDFSIADRFGLSAVQDTFNRAFKEWKENYKYLTELVLVLNHKIWQYYETRP' A
#
# COMPACT_ATOMS: atom_id res chain seq x y z
N MET A 1 -16.41 -0.92 -2.35
CA MET A 1 -15.74 -0.01 -1.41
C MET A 1 -14.28 0.10 -1.82
N THR A 2 -13.78 1.32 -1.99
CA THR A 2 -12.36 1.58 -2.23
C THR A 2 -11.57 1.49 -0.92
N PHE A 3 -10.26 1.33 -0.98
CA PHE A 3 -9.41 1.36 0.22
C PHE A 3 -9.54 2.68 0.99
N ARG A 4 -9.71 3.81 0.29
CA ARG A 4 -9.92 5.11 0.92
C ARG A 4 -11.23 5.16 1.70
N GLU A 5 -12.32 4.66 1.11
CA GLU A 5 -13.62 4.57 1.78
C GLU A 5 -13.53 3.67 3.01
N PHE A 6 -12.90 2.50 2.88
CA PHE A 6 -12.69 1.57 4.00
C PHE A 6 -11.92 2.21 5.16
N MET A 7 -10.82 2.91 4.87
CA MET A 7 -10.04 3.57 5.91
C MET A 7 -10.82 4.71 6.58
N LEU A 8 -11.57 5.49 5.79
CA LEU A 8 -12.41 6.57 6.29
C LEU A 8 -13.52 6.05 7.22
N GLU A 9 -14.17 4.93 6.87
CA GLU A 9 -15.17 4.27 7.72
C GLU A 9 -14.58 3.78 9.06
N ASN A 10 -13.29 3.43 9.08
CA ASN A 10 -12.55 3.07 10.29
C ASN A 10 -11.95 4.29 11.03
N GLY A 11 -12.32 5.51 10.64
CA GLY A 11 -11.88 6.75 11.30
C GLY A 11 -10.46 7.18 10.96
N TYR A 12 -9.90 6.70 9.86
CA TYR A 12 -8.55 7.05 9.41
C TYR A 12 -8.55 7.66 8.01
N GLU A 13 -8.08 8.91 7.90
CA GLU A 13 -7.86 9.56 6.60
C GLU A 13 -6.44 9.24 6.09
N LEU A 14 -6.36 8.74 4.85
CA LEU A 14 -5.08 8.44 4.20
C LEU A 14 -4.23 9.70 4.01
N GLN A 15 -2.96 9.61 4.40
CA GLN A 15 -2.00 10.70 4.34
C GLN A 15 -0.96 10.52 3.22
N THR A 16 -0.93 9.35 2.57
CA THR A 16 0.07 8.99 1.55
C THR A 16 -0.58 8.56 0.24
N THR A 17 0.24 8.43 -0.80
CA THR A 17 -0.17 7.93 -2.12
C THR A 17 0.09 6.43 -2.30
N PHE A 18 0.56 5.72 -1.26
CA PHE A 18 1.02 4.34 -1.38
C PHE A 18 0.01 3.41 -2.05
N TRP A 19 -1.28 3.58 -1.74
CA TRP A 19 -2.32 2.78 -2.39
C TRP A 19 -2.25 2.87 -3.93
N ASN A 20 -2.12 4.08 -4.47
CA ASN A 20 -2.02 4.29 -5.91
C ASN A 20 -0.66 3.83 -6.43
N ASP A 21 0.42 4.13 -5.72
CA ASP A 21 1.79 3.76 -6.12
C ASP A 21 1.90 2.23 -6.30
N PHE A 22 1.43 1.45 -5.32
CA PHE A 22 1.42 -0.01 -5.42
C PHE A 22 0.39 -0.55 -6.42
N SER A 23 -0.74 0.14 -6.62
CA SER A 23 -1.71 -0.25 -7.66
C SER A 23 -1.16 -0.06 -9.08
N ILE A 24 -0.31 0.94 -9.28
CA ILE A 24 0.41 1.18 -10.53
C ILE A 24 1.52 0.13 -10.66
N ALA A 25 2.36 -0.03 -9.64
CA ALA A 25 3.48 -0.96 -9.64
C ALA A 25 3.07 -2.41 -9.93
N ASP A 26 1.92 -2.87 -9.41
CA ASP A 26 1.39 -4.21 -9.66
C ASP A 26 1.18 -4.49 -11.17
N ARG A 27 0.83 -3.45 -11.96
CA ARG A 27 0.67 -3.57 -13.43
C ARG A 27 2.00 -3.72 -14.17
N PHE A 28 3.12 -3.33 -13.55
CA PHE A 28 4.47 -3.44 -14.11
C PHE A 28 5.22 -4.67 -13.60
N GLY A 29 4.60 -5.46 -12.72
CA GLY A 29 5.13 -6.72 -12.24
C GLY A 29 6.08 -6.61 -11.04
N LEU A 30 6.71 -7.74 -10.69
CA LEU A 30 7.43 -7.93 -9.42
C LEU A 30 8.55 -6.90 -9.20
N SER A 31 9.33 -6.57 -10.23
CA SER A 31 10.44 -5.62 -10.11
C SER A 31 9.96 -4.21 -9.73
N ALA A 32 8.84 -3.76 -10.30
CA ALA A 32 8.27 -2.45 -9.98
C ALA A 32 7.68 -2.41 -8.56
N VAL A 33 7.07 -3.50 -8.11
CA VAL A 33 6.57 -3.63 -6.73
C VAL A 33 7.73 -3.58 -5.74
N GLN A 34 8.82 -4.31 -6.01
CA GLN A 34 10.02 -4.31 -5.17
C GLN A 34 10.70 -2.93 -5.13
N ASP A 35 10.85 -2.25 -6.27
CA ASP A 35 11.42 -0.90 -6.32
C ASP A 35 10.58 0.09 -5.52
N THR A 36 9.26 0.06 -5.72
CA THR A 36 8.30 0.91 -5.00
C THR A 36 8.39 0.69 -3.49
N PHE A 37 8.44 -0.57 -3.04
CA PHE A 37 8.63 -0.90 -1.63
C PHE A 37 9.96 -0.37 -1.10
N ASN A 38 11.07 -0.64 -1.78
CA ASN A 38 12.41 -0.25 -1.33
C ASN A 38 12.52 1.27 -1.17
N ARG A 39 11.95 2.03 -2.10
CA ARG A 39 11.91 3.49 -2.05
C ARG A 39 11.04 4.00 -0.90
N ALA A 40 9.80 3.54 -0.81
CA ALA A 40 8.87 3.95 0.24
C ALA A 40 9.40 3.60 1.63
N PHE A 41 9.93 2.39 1.82
CA PHE A 41 10.50 1.97 3.09
C PHE A 41 11.76 2.77 3.45
N LYS A 42 12.68 2.98 2.50
CA LYS A 42 13.90 3.76 2.75
C LYS A 42 13.59 5.18 3.20
N GLU A 43 12.60 5.83 2.59
CA GLU A 43 12.23 7.22 2.86
C GLU A 43 11.41 7.35 4.16
N TRP A 44 10.49 6.42 4.42
CA TRP A 44 9.46 6.60 5.45
C TRP A 44 9.60 5.70 6.68
N LYS A 45 10.61 4.83 6.75
CA LYS A 45 10.85 3.92 7.90
C LYS A 45 10.97 4.62 9.27
N GLU A 46 11.37 5.89 9.31
CA GLU A 46 11.48 6.65 10.57
C GLU A 46 10.21 7.45 10.90
N ASN A 47 9.27 7.59 9.95
CA ASN A 47 7.98 8.22 10.16
C ASN A 47 6.94 7.16 10.51
N TYR A 48 6.66 6.98 11.80
CA TYR A 48 5.76 5.92 12.27
C TYR A 48 4.35 5.98 11.65
N LYS A 49 3.83 7.18 11.32
CA LYS A 49 2.51 7.32 10.69
C LYS A 49 2.51 6.76 9.28
N TYR A 50 3.49 7.16 8.48
CA TYR A 50 3.58 6.71 7.09
C TYR A 50 4.04 5.26 7.01
N LEU A 51 4.91 4.80 7.90
CA LEU A 51 5.26 3.38 8.00
C LEU A 51 4.03 2.52 8.34
N THR A 52 3.17 2.98 9.25
CA THR A 52 1.90 2.30 9.56
C THR A 52 1.00 2.21 8.32
N GLU A 53 0.85 3.31 7.59
CA GLU A 53 0.05 3.34 6.36
C GLU A 53 0.64 2.43 5.27
N LEU A 54 1.97 2.38 5.13
CA LEU A 54 2.68 1.47 4.23
C LEU A 54 2.34 0.01 4.55
N VAL A 55 2.40 -0.38 5.84
CA VAL A 55 2.07 -1.75 6.28
C VAL A 55 0.61 -2.08 6.00
N LEU A 56 -0.32 -1.16 6.26
CA LEU A 56 -1.75 -1.35 5.99
C LEU A 56 -2.04 -1.56 4.50
N VAL A 57 -1.42 -0.75 3.63
CA VAL A 57 -1.54 -0.88 2.17
C VAL A 57 -0.98 -2.22 1.71
N LEU A 58 0.22 -2.60 2.15
CA LEU A 58 0.84 -3.87 1.77
C LEU A 58 -0.01 -5.06 2.17
N ASN A 59 -0.55 -5.07 3.41
CA ASN A 59 -1.44 -6.12 3.88
C ASN A 59 -2.68 -6.27 2.99
N HIS A 60 -3.33 -5.15 2.65
CA HIS A 60 -4.49 -5.17 1.75
C HIS A 60 -4.13 -5.62 0.33
N LYS A 61 -2.99 -5.22 -0.20
CA LYS A 61 -2.53 -5.62 -1.53
C LYS A 61 -2.22 -7.12 -1.61
N ILE A 62 -1.62 -7.69 -0.57
CA ILE A 62 -1.38 -9.14 -0.46
C ILE A 62 -2.71 -9.89 -0.45
N TRP A 63 -3.70 -9.42 0.32
CA TRP A 63 -5.03 -10.00 0.33
C TRP A 63 -5.71 -9.93 -1.05
N GLN A 64 -5.66 -8.78 -1.74
CA GLN A 64 -6.17 -8.65 -3.12
C GLN A 64 -5.49 -9.62 -4.10
N TYR A 65 -4.18 -9.81 -3.96
CA TYR A 65 -3.43 -10.78 -4.78
C TYR A 65 -3.89 -12.21 -4.52
N TYR A 66 -4.08 -12.59 -3.25
CA TYR A 66 -4.54 -13.93 -2.86
C TYR A 66 -5.96 -14.22 -3.37
N GLU A 67 -6.92 -13.30 -3.22
CA GLU A 67 -8.30 -13.52 -3.69
C GLU A 67 -8.40 -13.73 -5.20
N THR A 68 -7.50 -13.10 -5.97
CA THR A 68 -7.48 -13.25 -7.43
C THR A 68 -6.70 -14.48 -7.89
N ARG A 69 -6.00 -15.17 -6.99
CA ARG A 69 -5.13 -16.32 -7.25
C ARG A 69 -5.16 -17.32 -6.06
N PRO A 70 -6.26 -18.08 -5.91
CA PRO A 70 -6.43 -19.04 -4.81
C PRO A 70 -5.48 -20.24 -4.92
#